data_AF-A0A091RK10-F1
#
_entry.id   AF-A0A091RK10-F1
#
_cell.length_a   1.000
_cell.length_b   1.000
_cell.length_c   1.000
_cell.angle_alpha   90.00
_cell.angle_beta   90.00
_cell.angle_gamma   90.00
#
_symmetry.space_group_name_H-M   'P 1'
#
loop_
_entity.id
_entity.type
_entity.pdbx_description
1 polymer ?
#
loop_
_entity_poly.entity_id
_entity_poly.type
_entity_poly.pdbx_seq_one_letter_code
_entity_poly.pdbx_strand_id
1 'polypeptide(L)'
;DSTSHCSSASSSSTACTPRLVPGHRMWADKNGRHVLGLIEDYNALRKQIAEGQQVVAEMEISLREVTGTKLQEPGIKVPDQASLHSFSANIHTVQQILEEAARLLKLLWRVSLPLKAVHGATHGSQDEGMKAEIFRLRKKLSEQEKKLHSTVKRLHSTNQLKENMEKVIIDQLVLTHDVLKKARGNLE
;
A
#
# COMPACT_ATOMS: atom_id res chain seq x y z
N ASP A 1 -5.93 -8.93 49.63
CA ASP A 1 -5.34 -7.93 48.72
C ASP A 1 -4.83 -8.57 47.45
N SER A 2 -4.99 -7.81 46.35
CA SER A 2 -4.38 -7.98 45.03
C SER A 2 -5.13 -8.83 44.01
N THR A 3 -6.30 -8.33 43.59
CA THR A 3 -6.87 -8.55 42.26
C THR A 3 -6.02 -7.86 41.19
N SER A 4 -5.29 -8.63 40.37
CA SER A 4 -4.58 -8.09 39.21
C SER A 4 -5.51 -8.06 37.99
N HIS A 5 -5.85 -6.83 37.59
CA HIS A 5 -6.55 -6.55 36.35
C HIS A 5 -5.59 -6.71 35.17
N CYS A 6 -5.82 -7.72 34.32
CA CYS A 6 -5.18 -7.79 33.01
C CYS A 6 -5.91 -6.83 32.06
N SER A 7 -5.35 -5.65 31.90
CA SER A 7 -5.72 -4.68 30.86
C SER A 7 -5.65 -5.34 29.49
N SER A 8 -6.80 -5.56 28.88
CA SER A 8 -6.93 -5.95 27.48
C SER A 8 -6.35 -4.86 26.60
N ALA A 9 -5.13 -5.09 26.09
CA ALA A 9 -4.49 -4.25 25.11
C ALA A 9 -5.39 -4.12 23.87
N SER A 10 -5.78 -2.89 23.59
CA SER A 10 -6.45 -2.48 22.35
C SER A 10 -5.54 -2.79 21.17
N SER A 11 -5.68 -3.97 20.57
CA SER A 11 -5.08 -4.25 19.27
C SER A 11 -5.82 -3.41 18.24
N SER A 12 -5.37 -2.17 18.07
CA SER A 12 -5.71 -1.34 16.92
C SER A 12 -5.30 -2.15 15.70
N SER A 13 -6.27 -2.76 15.02
CA SER A 13 -6.06 -3.40 13.74
C SER A 13 -5.87 -2.29 12.71
N THR A 14 -4.73 -1.60 12.78
CA THR A 14 -4.15 -0.94 11.64
C THR A 14 -4.05 -2.03 10.58
N ALA A 15 -4.87 -1.91 9.52
CA ALA A 15 -4.69 -2.71 8.33
C ALA A 15 -3.20 -2.65 7.99
N CYS A 16 -2.51 -3.76 8.22
CA CYS A 16 -1.09 -3.87 7.96
C CYS A 16 -0.97 -3.94 6.45
N THR A 17 -1.07 -2.78 5.78
CA THR A 17 -0.63 -2.67 4.41
C THR A 17 0.85 -3.01 4.45
N PRO A 18 1.30 -4.13 3.87
CA PRO A 18 2.70 -4.48 3.89
C PRO A 18 3.46 -3.31 3.27
N ARG A 19 4.22 -2.60 4.11
CA ARG A 19 5.03 -1.47 3.65
C ARG A 19 6.20 -2.09 2.92
N LEU A 20 6.34 -1.73 1.65
CA LEU A 20 7.55 -2.08 0.90
C LEU A 20 8.76 -1.52 1.65
N VAL A 21 9.86 -2.25 1.60
CA VAL A 21 11.15 -1.74 2.08
C VAL A 21 11.41 -0.39 1.39
N PRO A 22 11.84 0.66 2.12
CA PRO A 22 12.15 1.95 1.51
C PRO A 22 13.03 1.80 0.25
N GLY A 23 12.71 2.58 -0.79
CA GLY A 23 13.39 2.51 -2.10
C GLY A 23 12.86 1.42 -3.04
N HIS A 24 12.17 0.38 -2.53
CA HIS A 24 11.62 -0.66 -3.38
C HIS A 24 10.27 -0.23 -3.99
N ARG A 25 10.08 -0.54 -5.28
CA ARG A 25 8.81 -0.36 -5.98
C ARG A 25 8.28 -1.70 -6.45
N MET A 26 6.95 -1.81 -6.49
CA MET A 26 6.27 -2.94 -7.14
C MET A 26 5.79 -2.53 -8.52
N TRP A 27 6.07 -3.38 -9.50
CA TRP A 27 5.53 -3.28 -10.85
C TRP A 27 4.66 -4.49 -11.13
N ALA A 28 3.52 -4.30 -11.81
CA ALA A 28 2.59 -5.37 -12.14
C ALA A 28 2.33 -5.40 -13.66
N ASP A 29 2.30 -6.58 -14.26
CA ASP A 29 1.79 -6.74 -15.63
C ASP A 29 0.25 -6.89 -15.63
N LYS A 30 -0.36 -6.77 -16.81
CA LYS A 30 -1.81 -6.96 -17.02
C LYS A 30 -2.33 -8.34 -16.61
N ASN A 31 -1.43 -9.31 -16.41
CA ASN A 31 -1.75 -10.68 -15.98
C ASN A 31 -1.56 -10.86 -14.46
N GLY A 32 -1.29 -9.78 -13.71
CA GLY A 32 -1.10 -9.83 -12.27
C GLY A 32 0.23 -10.42 -11.82
N ARG A 33 1.24 -10.51 -12.69
CA ARG A 33 2.61 -10.88 -12.30
C ARG A 33 3.33 -9.65 -11.80
N HIS A 34 3.83 -9.72 -10.57
CA HIS A 34 4.47 -8.59 -9.91
C HIS A 34 5.98 -8.79 -9.86
N VAL A 35 6.73 -7.70 -9.90
CA VAL A 35 8.17 -7.66 -9.67
C VAL A 35 8.45 -6.60 -8.62
N LEU A 36 9.33 -6.91 -7.68
CA LEU A 36 9.78 -6.03 -6.61
C LEU A 36 11.29 -5.82 -6.74
N GLY A 37 11.76 -4.58 -6.59
CA GLY A 37 13.17 -4.24 -6.60
C GLY A 37 13.39 -2.74 -6.39
N LEU A 38 14.65 -2.33 -6.29
CA LEU A 38 15.01 -0.91 -6.25
C LEU A 38 14.84 -0.29 -7.64
N ILE A 39 14.43 1.00 -7.67
CA ILE A 39 14.28 1.73 -8.93
C ILE A 39 15.65 1.95 -9.60
N GLU A 40 16.70 2.06 -8.79
CA GLU A 40 18.09 2.21 -9.21
C GLU A 40 18.57 0.97 -9.98
N ASP A 41 18.30 -0.23 -9.46
CA ASP A 41 18.68 -1.49 -10.11
C ASP A 41 17.96 -1.67 -11.45
N TYR A 42 16.67 -1.31 -11.50
CA TYR A 42 15.90 -1.32 -12.74
C TYR A 42 16.46 -0.34 -13.78
N ASN A 43 16.83 0.87 -13.37
CA ASN A 43 17.43 1.85 -14.26
C ASN A 43 18.80 1.42 -14.76
N ALA A 44 19.64 0.82 -13.90
CA ALA A 44 20.91 0.23 -14.29
C ALA A 44 20.72 -0.90 -15.32
N LEU A 45 19.72 -1.77 -15.11
CA LEU A 45 19.42 -2.85 -16.05
C LEU A 45 18.99 -2.31 -17.42
N ARG A 46 18.13 -1.27 -17.43
CA ARG A 46 17.73 -0.60 -18.67
C ARG A 46 18.93 0.02 -19.40
N LYS A 47 19.88 0.60 -18.66
CA LYS A 47 21.10 1.17 -19.23
C LYS A 47 21.96 0.08 -19.88
N GLN A 48 22.21 -1.04 -19.18
CA GLN A 48 22.95 -2.18 -19.74
C GLN A 48 22.32 -2.70 -21.04
N ILE A 49 20.99 -2.84 -21.07
CA ILE A 49 20.28 -3.29 -22.29
C ILE A 49 20.45 -2.30 -23.44
N ALA A 50 20.33 -0.99 -23.17
CA ALA A 50 20.46 0.04 -24.20
C ALA A 50 21.91 0.12 -24.75
N GLU A 51 22.91 0.05 -23.87
CA GLU A 51 24.32 0.01 -24.28
C GLU A 51 24.62 -1.25 -25.09
N GLY A 52 24.09 -2.41 -24.67
CA GLY A 52 24.24 -3.66 -25.42
C GLY A 52 23.64 -3.59 -26.83
N GLN A 53 22.46 -2.97 -26.97
CA GLN A 53 21.83 -2.74 -28.28
C GLN A 53 22.71 -1.88 -29.19
N GLN A 54 23.33 -0.83 -28.64
CA GLN A 54 24.23 0.04 -29.39
C GLN A 54 25.46 -0.73 -29.89
N VAL A 55 26.15 -1.46 -29.01
CA VAL A 55 27.36 -2.23 -29.38
C VAL A 55 27.03 -3.28 -30.44
N VAL A 56 25.88 -3.97 -30.32
CA VAL A 56 25.44 -4.94 -31.32
C VAL A 56 25.14 -4.29 -32.66
N ALA A 57 24.52 -3.09 -32.68
CA ALA A 57 24.29 -2.34 -33.91
C ALA A 57 25.60 -1.92 -34.59
N GLU A 58 26.58 -1.46 -33.81
CA GLU A 58 27.93 -1.14 -34.32
C GLU A 58 28.62 -2.37 -34.92
N MET A 59 28.51 -3.53 -34.25
CA MET A 59 29.01 -4.81 -34.78
C MET A 59 28.32 -5.21 -36.09
N GLU A 60 27.01 -5.00 -36.22
CA GLU A 60 26.28 -5.29 -37.46
C GLU A 60 26.78 -4.43 -38.63
N ILE A 61 27.02 -3.13 -38.38
CA ILE A 61 27.57 -2.21 -39.38
C ILE A 61 28.95 -2.68 -39.84
N SER A 62 29.87 -2.96 -38.91
CA SER A 62 31.20 -3.47 -39.24
C SER A 62 31.15 -4.78 -40.03
N LEU A 63 30.25 -5.70 -39.67
CA LEU A 63 30.08 -6.96 -40.40
C LEU A 63 29.54 -6.75 -41.82
N ARG A 64 28.62 -5.79 -41.99
CA ARG A 64 28.06 -5.41 -43.30
C ARG A 64 29.11 -4.76 -44.19
N GLU A 65 30.03 -3.97 -43.65
CA GLU A 65 31.15 -3.39 -44.40
C GLU A 65 32.12 -4.48 -44.91
N VAL A 66 32.43 -5.47 -44.08
CA VAL A 66 33.26 -6.63 -44.46
C VAL A 66 32.57 -7.52 -45.49
N THR A 67 31.25 -7.63 -45.45
CA THR A 67 30.48 -8.52 -46.34
C THR A 67 30.03 -7.81 -47.64
N GLY A 68 29.77 -6.50 -47.59
CA GLY A 68 29.31 -5.67 -48.71
C GLY A 68 30.41 -5.27 -49.69
N THR A 69 31.68 -5.36 -49.26
CA THR A 69 32.85 -5.14 -50.12
C THR A 69 33.14 -6.31 -51.08
N LYS A 70 32.34 -7.40 -51.04
CA LYS A 70 32.53 -8.62 -51.85
C LYS A 70 31.98 -8.55 -53.29
N LEU A 71 31.52 -7.39 -53.75
CA LEU A 71 31.03 -7.18 -55.13
C LEU A 71 32.04 -6.50 -56.07
N GLN A 72 33.27 -6.18 -55.62
CA GLN A 72 34.36 -5.79 -56.50
C GLN A 72 35.64 -6.58 -56.22
N GLU A 73 36.02 -7.34 -57.25
CA GLU A 73 37.26 -8.07 -57.53
C GLU A 73 37.58 -9.42 -56.83
N PRO A 74 38.02 -10.42 -57.63
CA PRO A 74 38.56 -11.69 -57.13
C PRO A 74 40.01 -11.50 -56.67
N GLY A 75 40.19 -10.97 -55.46
CA GLY A 75 41.46 -10.95 -54.76
C GLY A 75 41.19 -11.13 -53.27
N ILE A 76 41.77 -12.18 -52.67
CA ILE A 76 41.62 -12.49 -51.23
C ILE A 76 42.22 -11.33 -50.43
N LYS A 77 41.42 -10.32 -50.08
CA LYS A 77 41.78 -9.31 -49.10
C LYS A 77 41.45 -9.88 -47.72
N VAL A 78 42.49 -10.29 -47.00
CA VAL A 78 42.40 -10.63 -45.57
C VAL A 78 41.78 -9.44 -44.85
N PRO A 79 40.75 -9.63 -43.99
CA PRO A 79 40.20 -8.54 -43.20
C PRO A 79 41.31 -7.83 -42.42
N ASP A 80 41.30 -6.50 -42.41
CA ASP A 80 42.32 -5.70 -41.73
C ASP A 80 42.42 -6.13 -40.26
N GLN A 81 43.64 -6.39 -39.76
CA GLN A 81 43.88 -6.92 -38.41
C GLN A 81 43.25 -6.02 -37.33
N ALA A 82 43.16 -4.71 -37.60
CA ALA A 82 42.48 -3.74 -36.75
C ALA A 82 40.96 -3.97 -36.65
N SER A 83 40.30 -4.38 -37.75
CA SER A 83 38.86 -4.68 -37.79
C SER A 83 38.50 -5.97 -37.03
N LEU A 84 39.38 -6.97 -37.05
CA LEU A 84 39.21 -8.19 -36.26
C LEU A 84 39.44 -7.94 -34.77
N HIS A 85 40.40 -7.08 -34.42
CA HIS A 85 40.66 -6.68 -33.04
C HIS A 85 39.50 -5.87 -32.46
N SER A 86 38.93 -4.91 -33.21
CA SER A 86 37.77 -4.14 -32.76
C SER A 86 36.52 -5.03 -32.61
N PHE A 87 36.32 -5.98 -33.52
CA PHE A 87 35.23 -6.95 -33.41
C PHE A 87 35.36 -7.84 -32.16
N SER A 88 36.57 -8.34 -31.88
CA SER A 88 36.87 -9.10 -30.65
C SER A 88 36.63 -8.26 -29.38
N ALA A 89 37.03 -6.99 -29.38
CA ALA A 89 36.78 -6.07 -28.27
C ALA A 89 35.27 -5.87 -28.03
N ASN A 90 34.48 -5.68 -29.10
CA ASN A 90 33.03 -5.54 -29.00
C ASN A 90 32.36 -6.82 -28.47
N ILE A 91 32.84 -8.01 -28.86
CA ILE A 91 32.38 -9.27 -28.27
C ILE A 91 32.62 -9.30 -26.75
N HIS A 92 33.81 -8.91 -26.31
CA HIS A 92 34.13 -8.82 -24.88
C HIS A 92 33.23 -7.82 -24.16
N THR A 93 32.96 -6.65 -24.76
CA THR A 93 32.03 -5.65 -24.20
C THR A 93 30.61 -6.19 -24.08
N VAL A 94 30.09 -6.86 -25.12
CA VAL A 94 28.76 -7.49 -25.07
C VAL A 94 28.70 -8.56 -23.98
N GLN A 95 29.74 -9.37 -23.83
CA GLN A 95 29.81 -10.37 -22.77
C GLN A 95 29.71 -9.71 -21.38
N GLN A 96 30.47 -8.65 -21.13
CA GLN A 96 30.43 -7.91 -19.86
C GLN A 96 29.04 -7.31 -19.59
N ILE A 97 28.40 -6.73 -20.61
CA ILE A 97 27.05 -6.17 -20.51
C ILE A 97 26.03 -7.26 -20.12
N LEU A 98 26.12 -8.44 -20.75
CA LEU A 98 25.24 -9.56 -20.45
C LEU A 98 25.45 -10.11 -19.03
N GLU A 99 26.71 -10.21 -18.59
CA GLU A 99 27.06 -10.62 -17.23
C GLU A 99 26.51 -9.64 -16.19
N GLU A 100 26.63 -8.34 -16.44
CA GLU A 100 26.11 -7.30 -15.54
C GLU A 100 24.58 -7.25 -15.54
N ALA A 101 23.94 -7.39 -16.71
CA ALA A 101 22.49 -7.52 -16.80
C ALA A 101 21.97 -8.75 -16.02
N ALA A 102 22.67 -9.89 -16.12
CA ALA A 102 22.35 -11.09 -15.36
C ALA A 102 22.55 -10.89 -13.85
N ARG A 103 23.56 -10.12 -13.43
CA ARG A 103 23.77 -9.74 -12.02
C ARG A 103 22.62 -8.88 -11.51
N LEU A 104 22.22 -7.86 -12.27
CA LEU A 104 21.12 -6.96 -11.91
C LEU A 104 19.77 -7.68 -11.85
N LEU A 105 19.50 -8.62 -12.76
CA LEU A 105 18.27 -9.42 -12.74
C LEU A 105 18.09 -10.24 -11.44
N LYS A 106 19.18 -10.64 -10.78
CA LYS A 106 19.14 -11.34 -9.48
C LYS A 106 18.70 -10.43 -8.33
N LEU A 107 18.76 -9.11 -8.50
CA LEU A 107 18.30 -8.12 -7.51
C LEU A 107 16.79 -7.87 -7.60
N LEU A 108 16.14 -8.35 -8.67
CA LEU A 108 14.70 -8.24 -8.86
C LEU A 108 14.00 -9.52 -8.39
N TRP A 109 12.94 -9.33 -7.62
CA TRP A 109 12.15 -10.42 -7.04
C TRP A 109 10.84 -10.55 -7.79
N ARG A 110 10.58 -11.73 -8.36
CA ARG A 110 9.26 -12.03 -8.94
C ARG A 110 8.30 -12.35 -7.80
N VAL A 111 7.28 -11.51 -7.66
CA VAL A 111 6.18 -11.73 -6.73
C VAL A 111 5.01 -12.23 -7.55
N SER A 112 4.67 -13.50 -7.38
CA SER A 112 3.34 -13.94 -7.77
C SER A 112 2.45 -13.65 -6.57
N LEU A 113 1.51 -12.71 -6.71
CA LEU A 113 0.33 -12.79 -5.85
C LEU A 113 -0.24 -14.19 -6.06
N PRO A 114 -0.78 -14.86 -5.03
CA PRO A 114 -1.55 -16.08 -5.25
C PRO A 114 -2.59 -15.73 -6.31
N LEU A 115 -2.35 -16.19 -7.55
CA LEU A 115 -3.26 -15.93 -8.64
C LEU A 115 -4.60 -16.42 -8.13
N LYS A 116 -5.65 -15.62 -8.34
CA LYS A 116 -7.00 -16.16 -8.31
C LYS A 116 -6.98 -17.34 -9.27
N ALA A 117 -6.80 -18.54 -8.72
CA ALA A 117 -6.90 -19.77 -9.46
C ALA A 117 -8.31 -19.72 -10.02
N VAL A 118 -8.39 -19.47 -11.32
CA VAL A 118 -9.50 -19.86 -12.14
C VAL A 118 -9.64 -21.36 -11.87
N HIS A 119 -10.58 -21.66 -10.97
CA HIS A 119 -11.08 -22.99 -10.60
C HIS A 119 -10.21 -23.78 -9.61
N GLY A 120 -10.72 -23.95 -8.39
CA GLY A 120 -10.24 -24.97 -7.44
C GLY A 120 -10.23 -24.53 -5.97
N ALA A 121 -11.35 -24.76 -5.28
CA ALA A 121 -11.52 -25.02 -3.83
C ALA A 121 -10.96 -24.06 -2.74
N THR A 122 -9.93 -23.24 -2.95
CA THR A 122 -9.29 -22.49 -1.86
C THR A 122 -9.79 -21.05 -1.70
N HIS A 123 -10.51 -20.52 -2.70
CA HIS A 123 -11.01 -19.15 -2.70
C HIS A 123 -12.28 -18.94 -1.86
N GLY A 124 -12.98 -20.03 -1.50
CA GLY A 124 -14.16 -19.97 -0.64
C GLY A 124 -13.81 -19.62 0.80
N SER A 125 -12.71 -20.15 1.35
CA SER A 125 -12.44 -20.02 2.79
C SER A 125 -12.03 -18.61 3.22
N GLN A 126 -11.20 -17.90 2.45
CA GLN A 126 -10.78 -16.54 2.77
C GLN A 126 -11.91 -15.52 2.55
N ASP A 127 -12.66 -15.67 1.46
CA ASP A 127 -13.82 -14.82 1.15
C ASP A 127 -14.93 -15.01 2.20
N GLU A 128 -15.20 -16.26 2.61
CA GLU A 128 -16.14 -16.55 3.70
C GLU A 128 -15.64 -16.04 5.06
N GLY A 129 -14.33 -16.13 5.34
CA GLY A 129 -13.75 -15.53 6.55
C GLY A 129 -13.96 -14.01 6.61
N MET A 130 -13.76 -13.31 5.49
CA MET A 130 -14.01 -11.87 5.39
C MET A 130 -15.49 -11.53 5.51
N LYS A 131 -16.38 -12.30 4.88
CA LYS A 131 -17.85 -12.12 5.02
C LYS A 131 -18.31 -12.32 6.47
N ALA A 132 -17.82 -13.36 7.14
CA ALA A 132 -18.13 -13.62 8.54
C ALA A 132 -17.66 -12.47 9.45
N GLU A 133 -16.47 -11.93 9.19
CA GLU A 133 -15.93 -10.79 9.93
C GLU A 133 -16.75 -9.52 9.70
N ILE A 134 -17.15 -9.22 8.46
CA ILE A 134 -18.05 -8.10 8.14
C ILE A 134 -19.38 -8.25 8.89
N PHE A 135 -19.97 -9.45 8.90
CA PHE A 135 -21.20 -9.71 9.63
C PHE A 135 -21.02 -9.48 11.14
N ARG A 136 -19.93 -10.00 11.71
CA ARG A 136 -19.58 -9.83 13.13
C ARG A 136 -19.41 -8.35 13.48
N LEU A 137 -18.77 -7.57 12.62
CA LEU A 137 -18.59 -6.13 12.81
C LEU A 137 -19.92 -5.37 12.72
N ARG A 138 -20.76 -5.67 11.74
CA ARG A 138 -22.12 -5.09 11.64
C ARG A 138 -22.97 -5.39 12.87
N LYS A 139 -22.89 -6.61 13.40
CA LYS A 139 -23.59 -6.98 14.65
C LYS A 139 -23.11 -6.15 15.83
N LYS A 140 -21.78 -6.02 16.02
CA LYS A 140 -21.20 -5.18 17.09
C LYS A 140 -21.60 -3.71 16.95
N LEU A 141 -21.60 -3.18 15.72
CA LEU A 141 -22.02 -1.80 15.45
C LEU A 141 -23.49 -1.60 15.88
N SER A 142 -24.38 -2.49 15.47
CA SER A 142 -25.80 -2.43 15.84
C SER A 142 -26.02 -2.54 17.36
N GLU A 143 -25.24 -3.37 18.05
CA GLU A 143 -25.28 -3.45 19.52
C GLU A 143 -24.85 -2.14 20.19
N GLN A 144 -23.80 -1.49 19.66
CA GLN A 144 -23.36 -0.18 20.16
C GLN A 144 -24.38 0.93 19.89
N GLU A 145 -24.97 0.96 18.69
CA GLU A 145 -26.04 1.92 18.34
C GLU A 145 -27.24 1.79 19.29
N LYS A 146 -27.67 0.56 19.61
CA LYS A 146 -28.76 0.32 20.56
C LYS A 146 -28.42 0.83 21.97
N LYS A 147 -27.19 0.58 22.45
CA LYS A 147 -26.72 1.05 23.77
C LYS A 147 -26.65 2.58 23.81
N LEU A 148 -26.15 3.21 22.75
CA LEU A 148 -26.08 4.66 22.62
C LEU A 148 -27.49 5.26 22.65
N HIS A 149 -28.42 4.73 21.84
CA HIS A 149 -29.80 5.19 21.80
C HIS A 149 -30.50 5.11 23.15
N SER A 150 -30.32 4.00 23.89
CA SER A 150 -30.85 3.85 25.24
C SER A 150 -30.27 4.89 26.21
N THR A 151 -28.98 5.19 26.08
CA THR A 151 -28.31 6.17 26.95
C THR A 151 -28.80 7.58 26.66
N VAL A 152 -28.95 7.95 25.38
CA VAL A 152 -29.52 9.25 24.97
C VAL A 152 -30.94 9.40 25.50
N LYS A 153 -31.80 8.38 25.38
CA LYS A 153 -33.16 8.44 25.93
C LYS A 153 -33.17 8.67 27.44
N ARG A 154 -32.34 7.93 28.18
CA ARG A 154 -32.26 8.07 29.65
C ARG A 154 -31.74 9.45 30.04
N LEU A 155 -30.71 9.95 29.36
CA LEU A 155 -30.18 11.30 29.58
C LEU A 155 -31.25 12.36 29.33
N HIS A 156 -32.03 12.22 28.25
CA HIS A 156 -33.12 13.14 27.94
C HIS A 156 -34.19 13.15 29.04
N SER A 157 -34.63 11.98 29.52
CA SER A 157 -35.57 11.90 30.64
C SER A 157 -35.02 12.51 31.92
N THR A 158 -33.73 12.29 32.23
CA THR A 158 -33.08 12.89 33.40
C THR A 158 -33.00 14.42 33.27
N ASN A 159 -32.65 14.94 32.10
CA ASN A 159 -32.64 16.39 31.85
C ASN A 159 -34.04 17.00 31.98
N GLN A 160 -35.07 16.35 31.44
CA GLN A 160 -36.45 16.81 31.57
C GLN A 160 -36.90 16.84 33.04
N LEU A 161 -36.55 15.82 33.83
CA LEU A 161 -36.83 15.82 35.26
C LEU A 161 -36.11 16.97 35.98
N LYS A 162 -34.84 17.19 35.63
CA LYS A 162 -34.03 18.28 36.18
C LYS A 162 -34.66 19.64 35.88
N GLU A 163 -35.06 19.90 34.63
CA GLU A 163 -35.72 21.15 34.20
C GLU A 163 -37.05 21.36 34.95
N ASN A 164 -37.85 20.30 35.10
CA ASN A 164 -39.10 20.35 35.87
C ASN A 164 -38.86 20.68 37.34
N MET A 165 -37.82 20.10 37.96
CA MET A 165 -37.45 20.41 39.35
C MET A 165 -36.94 21.85 39.48
N GLU A 166 -36.12 22.33 38.55
CA GLU A 166 -35.67 23.73 38.53
C GLU A 166 -36.85 24.70 38.48
N LYS A 167 -37.86 24.40 37.65
CA LYS A 167 -39.09 25.19 37.59
C LYS A 167 -39.82 25.23 38.93
N VAL A 168 -40.02 24.07 39.58
CA VAL A 168 -40.70 23.99 40.89
C VAL A 168 -39.92 24.79 41.95
N ILE A 169 -38.59 24.69 41.96
CA ILE A 169 -37.74 25.43 42.89
C ILE A 169 -37.89 26.94 42.66
N ILE A 170 -37.84 27.39 41.40
CA ILE A 170 -38.02 28.80 41.05
C ILE A 170 -39.41 29.30 41.50
N ASP A 171 -40.47 28.55 41.18
CA ASP A 171 -41.84 28.91 41.57
C ASP A 171 -41.95 29.04 43.11
N GLN A 172 -41.34 28.14 43.86
CA GLN A 172 -41.33 28.21 45.33
C GLN A 172 -40.51 29.40 45.87
N LEU A 173 -39.36 29.70 45.25
CA LEU A 173 -38.54 30.85 45.62
C LEU A 173 -39.28 32.18 45.38
N VAL A 174 -40.02 32.30 44.28
CA VAL A 174 -40.87 33.46 43.98
C VAL A 174 -41.95 33.61 45.05
N LEU A 175 -42.69 32.54 45.37
CA LEU A 175 -43.72 32.59 46.42
C LEU A 175 -43.15 33.00 47.77
N THR A 176 -41.97 32.46 48.11
CA THR A 176 -41.30 32.77 49.38
C THR A 176 -40.86 34.22 49.43
N HIS A 177 -40.26 34.71 48.36
CA HIS A 177 -39.88 36.11 48.21
C HIS A 177 -41.09 37.04 48.34
N ASP A 178 -42.23 36.71 47.73
CA ASP A 178 -43.44 37.53 47.80
C ASP A 178 -44.04 37.58 49.21
N VAL A 179 -44.03 36.45 49.94
CA VAL A 179 -44.43 36.40 51.35
C VAL A 179 -43.52 37.28 52.20
N LEU A 180 -42.20 37.18 52.03
CA LEU A 180 -41.23 38.00 52.77
C LEU A 180 -41.37 39.48 52.45
N LYS A 181 -41.58 39.83 51.17
CA LYS A 181 -41.81 41.21 50.72
C LYS A 181 -43.06 41.81 51.36
N LYS A 182 -44.16 41.04 51.43
CA LYS A 182 -45.40 41.46 52.07
C LYS A 182 -45.23 41.61 53.58
N ALA A 183 -44.55 40.68 54.24
CA ALA A 183 -44.24 40.78 55.67
C ALA A 183 -43.40 42.01 56.00
N ARG A 184 -42.38 42.32 55.18
CA ARG A 184 -41.58 43.54 55.34
C ARG A 184 -42.43 44.80 55.17
N GLY A 185 -43.24 44.88 54.13
CA GLY A 185 -44.13 46.03 53.91
C GLY A 185 -45.21 46.21 54.99
N ASN A 186 -45.48 45.20 55.82
CA ASN A 186 -46.35 45.34 56.99
C ASN A 186 -45.62 45.87 58.23
N LEU A 187 -44.29 45.84 58.25
CA LEU A 187 -43.44 46.29 59.36
C LEU A 187 -42.86 47.69 59.15
N GLU A 188 -42.80 48.14 57.90
CA GLU A 188 -42.47 49.52 57.49
C GLU A 188 -43.71 50.41 57.54
#